data_AF-H2ES12-F1
#
_entry.id   AF-H2ES12-F1
#
_cell.length_a   1.000
_cell.length_b   1.000
_cell.length_c   1.000
_cell.angle_alpha   90.00
_cell.angle_beta   90.00
_cell.angle_gamma   90.00
#
_symmetry.space_group_name_H-M   'P 1'
#
loop_
_entity.id
_entity.type
_entity.pdbx_description
1 polymer ?
#
loop_
_entity_poly.entity_id
_entity_poly.type
_entity_poly.pdbx_seq_one_letter_code
_entity_poly.pdbx_strand_id
1 'polypeptide(L)' 'MKIAVINFSGNVGKSVISQHLLQPRMNDAKIIAVESINSDGTNNETIKGKEFADIMESISEMDDVIVDIGASNVEDFMKK' A
#
# COMPACT_ATOMS: atom_id res chain seq x y z
N MET A 1 -14.36 -2.04 -5.40
CA MET A 1 -13.93 -2.71 -4.15
C MET A 1 -12.49 -2.35 -3.83
N LYS A 2 -12.20 -1.93 -2.58
CA LYS A 2 -10.86 -1.51 -2.17
C LYS A 2 -10.34 -2.46 -1.09
N ILE A 3 -9.18 -3.09 -1.30
CA ILE A 3 -8.59 -4.05 -0.34
C ILE A 3 -7.18 -3.61 0.03
N ALA A 4 -6.85 -3.60 1.32
CA ALA A 4 -5.48 -3.46 1.80
C ALA A 4 -4.97 -4.83 2.29
N VAL A 5 -3.79 -5.25 1.82
CA VAL A 5 -3.12 -6.49 2.23
C VAL A 5 -2.02 -6.12 3.20
N ILE A 6 -2.22 -6.48 4.47
CA ILE A 6 -1.37 -6.07 5.59
C ILE A 6 -0.82 -7.28 6.31
N ASN A 7 0.48 -7.25 6.59
CA ASN A 7 1.12 -8.15 7.53
C ASN A 7 2.41 -7.51 8.04
N PHE A 8 2.60 -7.52 9.37
CA PHE A 8 3.78 -6.97 10.05
C PHE A 8 5.07 -7.74 9.78
N SER A 9 5.00 -8.91 9.12
CA SER A 9 6.18 -9.69 8.74
C SER A 9 6.46 -9.64 7.24
N GLY A 10 7.75 -9.57 6.88
CA GLY A 10 8.24 -9.65 5.50
C GLY A 10 8.15 -11.06 4.93
N ASN A 11 8.09 -11.19 3.60
CA ASN A 11 8.16 -12.48 2.89
C ASN A 11 7.10 -13.53 3.25
N VAL A 12 5.97 -13.11 3.82
CA VAL A 12 4.82 -13.99 4.16
C VAL A 12 3.83 -14.23 3.00
N GLY A 13 4.17 -13.78 1.79
CA GLY A 13 3.32 -13.97 0.61
C GLY A 13 2.23 -12.92 0.39
N LYS A 14 2.33 -11.72 0.98
CA LYS A 14 1.39 -10.60 0.73
C LYS A 14 1.23 -10.33 -0.77
N SER A 15 2.35 -10.09 -1.48
CA SER A 15 2.34 -9.81 -2.92
C SER A 15 1.83 -10.98 -3.75
N VAL A 16 2.06 -12.22 -3.30
CA VAL A 16 1.51 -13.42 -3.96
C VAL A 16 -0.02 -13.44 -3.85
N ILE A 17 -0.57 -13.13 -2.68
CA ILE A 17 -2.01 -13.02 -2.47
C ILE A 17 -2.59 -11.85 -3.30
N SER A 18 -1.95 -10.69 -3.28
CA SER A 18 -2.37 -9.52 -4.06
C SER A 18 -2.45 -9.84 -5.56
N GLN A 19 -1.39 -10.42 -6.13
CA GLN A 19 -1.25 -10.67 -7.56
C GLN A 19 -2.04 -11.90 -8.04
N HIS A 20 -1.97 -13.01 -7.31
CA HIS A 20 -2.44 -14.30 -7.83
C HIS A 20 -3.76 -14.76 -7.20
N LEU A 21 -4.17 -14.20 -6.07
CA LEU A 21 -5.47 -14.49 -5.47
C LEU A 21 -6.48 -13.37 -5.73
N LEU A 22 -6.14 -12.14 -5.36
CA LEU A 22 -7.09 -11.03 -5.32
C LEU A 22 -7.31 -10.37 -6.69
N GLN A 23 -6.24 -9.98 -7.39
CA GLN A 23 -6.35 -9.23 -8.65
C GLN A 23 -7.26 -9.93 -9.70
N PRO A 24 -7.12 -11.24 -10.00
CA PRO A 24 -7.98 -11.91 -10.98
C PRO A 24 -9.45 -12.01 -10.55
N ARG A 25 -9.75 -11.78 -9.27
CA ARG A 25 -11.10 -11.83 -8.68
C ARG A 25 -11.71 -10.45 -8.49
N MET A 26 -10.97 -9.40 -8.83
CA MET A 26 -11.36 -8.00 -8.67
C MET A 26 -11.24 -7.26 -10.00
N ASN A 27 -11.72 -7.84 -11.10
CA ASN A 27 -11.69 -7.22 -12.43
C ASN A 27 -10.29 -6.77 -12.86
N ASP A 28 -9.26 -7.58 -12.55
CA ASP A 28 -7.86 -7.24 -12.78
C ASP A 28 -7.44 -5.92 -12.12
N ALA A 29 -7.95 -5.67 -10.91
CA ALA A 29 -7.71 -4.47 -10.10
C ALA A 29 -6.24 -4.01 -10.12
N LYS A 30 -6.07 -2.69 -10.12
CA LYS A 30 -4.73 -2.09 -9.97
C LYS A 30 -4.16 -2.45 -8.60
N ILE A 31 -2.90 -2.88 -8.59
CA ILE A 31 -2.15 -3.11 -7.35
C ILE A 31 -1.26 -1.89 -7.11
N ILE A 32 -1.39 -1.27 -5.94
CA ILE A 32 -0.52 -0.21 -5.44
C ILE A 32 0.35 -0.82 -4.35
N ALA A 33 1.66 -0.92 -4.58
CA ALA A 33 2.60 -1.37 -3.57
C ALA A 33 3.07 -0.18 -2.74
N VAL A 34 2.85 -0.24 -1.43
CA VAL A 34 3.39 0.74 -0.47
C VAL A 34 4.71 0.19 0.07
N GLU A 35 5.75 0.39 -0.72
CA GLU A 35 7.13 0.14 -0.34
C GLU A 35 7.71 1.34 0.40
N SER A 36 8.83 1.13 1.12
CA SER A 36 9.46 2.10 2.02
C SER A 36 9.33 3.55 1.52
N ILE A 37 8.55 4.36 2.25
CA ILE A 37 8.46 5.80 2.01
C ILE A 37 9.86 6.37 2.24
N ASN A 38 10.48 6.94 1.20
CA ASN A 38 11.92 7.26 1.15
C ASN A 38 12.37 7.98 2.44
N SER A 39 13.17 7.30 3.25
CA SER A 39 13.64 7.78 4.55
C SER A 39 15.12 8.11 4.47
N ASP A 40 15.51 9.06 3.63
CA ASP A 40 16.90 9.50 3.43
C ASP A 40 17.46 10.34 4.61
N GLY A 41 17.01 10.08 5.83
CA GLY A 41 17.62 10.61 7.07
C GLY A 41 17.52 12.12 7.31
N THR A 42 17.01 12.91 6.36
CA THR A 42 16.84 14.37 6.50
C THR A 42 15.35 14.71 6.65
N ASN A 43 14.91 15.13 7.86
CA ASN A 43 13.61 15.75 8.17
C ASN A 43 12.45 15.50 7.14
N ASN A 44 12.08 14.22 6.98
CA ASN A 44 11.23 13.75 5.88
C ASN A 44 9.74 13.58 6.25
N GLU A 45 9.29 13.88 7.47
CA GLU A 45 7.90 13.61 7.90
C GLU A 45 6.85 14.30 7.00
N THR A 46 7.08 15.55 6.61
CA THR A 46 6.19 16.28 5.68
C THR A 46 6.16 15.64 4.28
N ILE A 47 7.30 15.14 3.81
CA ILE A 47 7.41 14.47 2.50
C ILE A 47 6.69 13.12 2.55
N LYS A 48 6.87 12.35 3.64
CA LYS A 48 6.14 11.10 3.88
C LYS A 48 4.63 11.31 3.92
N GLY A 49 4.17 12.34 4.63
CA GLY A 49 2.76 12.68 4.71
C GLY A 49 2.16 13.09 3.36
N LYS A 50 2.92 13.81 2.53
CA LYS A 50 2.50 14.17 1.18
C LYS A 50 2.40 12.94 0.27
N GLU A 51 3.41 12.09 0.24
CA GLU A 51 3.39 10.84 -0.54
C GLU A 51 2.20 9.95 -0.11
N PHE A 52 1.90 9.90 1.19
CA PHE A 52 0.75 9.17 1.70
C PHE A 52 -0.59 9.78 1.27
N ALA A 53 -0.71 11.12 1.29
CA ALA A 53 -1.89 11.82 0.82
C ALA A 53 -2.15 11.55 -0.67
N ASP A 54 -1.11 11.60 -1.50
CA ASP A 54 -1.20 11.32 -2.94
C ASP A 54 -1.65 9.87 -3.19
N ILE A 55 -1.16 8.90 -2.40
CA ILE A 55 -1.61 7.50 -2.46
C ILE A 55 -3.10 7.38 -2.07
N MET A 56 -3.52 8.05 -1.00
CA MET A 56 -4.92 8.01 -0.54
C MET A 56 -5.88 8.66 -1.53
N GLU A 57 -5.49 9.77 -2.15
CA GLU A 57 -6.24 10.40 -3.23
C GLU A 57 -6.38 9.46 -4.42
N SER A 58 -5.27 8.84 -4.86
CA SER A 58 -5.31 7.85 -5.95
C SER A 58 -6.20 6.65 -5.64
N ILE A 59 -6.19 6.14 -4.39
CA ILE A 59 -7.08 5.05 -3.95
C ILE A 59 -8.55 5.53 -3.95
N SER A 60 -8.81 6.79 -3.64
CA SER A 60 -10.17 7.36 -3.60
C SER A 60 -10.85 7.31 -4.97
N GLU A 61 -10.11 7.65 -6.02
CA GLU A 61 -10.60 7.74 -7.40
C GLU A 61 -10.86 6.39 -8.09
N MET A 62 -10.31 5.29 -7.56
CA MET A 62 -10.41 3.97 -8.19
C MET A 62 -11.66 3.20 -7.72
N ASP A 63 -12.32 2.53 -8.66
CA ASP A 63 -13.40 1.60 -8.34
C ASP A 63 -12.85 0.34 -7.68
N ASP A 64 -11.89 -0.34 -8.32
CA ASP A 64 -11.23 -1.55 -7.83
C ASP A 64 -9.72 -1.35 -7.63
N VAL A 65 -9.23 -1.57 -6.41
CA VAL A 65 -7.81 -1.40 -6.07
C VAL A 65 -7.37 -2.33 -4.95
N ILE A 66 -6.15 -2.83 -5.06
CA ILE A 66 -5.46 -3.63 -4.04
C ILE A 66 -4.24 -2.85 -3.58
N VAL A 67 -4.13 -2.60 -2.29
CA VAL A 67 -2.99 -1.91 -1.67
C VAL A 67 -2.12 -2.95 -0.97
N ASP A 68 -0.97 -3.29 -1.54
CA ASP A 68 -0.01 -4.23 -0.96
C ASP A 68 0.98 -3.48 -0.08
N ILE A 69 0.87 -3.63 1.24
CA ILE A 69 1.61 -2.80 2.19
C ILE A 69 2.83 -3.57 2.69
N GLY A 70 4.02 -3.03 2.39
CA GLY A 70 5.28 -3.52 2.91
C GLY A 70 5.27 -3.55 4.44
N ALA A 71 5.84 -4.61 5.02
CA ALA A 71 5.82 -4.84 6.47
C ALA A 71 6.38 -3.64 7.27
N SER A 72 7.40 -2.96 6.73
CA SER A 72 8.03 -1.78 7.32
C SER A 72 7.16 -0.53 7.32
N ASN A 73 6.09 -0.48 6.52
CA ASN A 73 5.22 0.69 6.38
C ASN A 73 3.84 0.48 7.03
N VAL A 74 3.56 -0.70 7.60
CA VAL A 74 2.25 -1.01 8.18
C VAL A 74 1.90 -0.03 9.30
N GLU A 75 2.84 0.28 10.18
CA GLU A 75 2.59 1.21 11.28
C GLU A 75 2.26 2.60 10.77
N ASP A 76 3.03 3.12 9.82
CA ASP A 76 2.82 4.45 9.26
C ASP A 76 1.52 4.52 8.46
N PHE A 77 1.16 3.44 7.75
CA PHE A 77 -0.10 3.34 7.02
C PHE A 77 -1.34 3.32 7.94
N MET A 78 -1.21 2.75 9.14
CA MET A 78 -2.33 2.61 10.08
C MET A 78 -2.49 3.82 11.02
N LYS A 79 -1.49 4.71 11.09
CA LYS A 79 -1.58 5.95 11.86
C LYS A 79 -2.55 6.90 11.15
N LYS A 80 -3.53 7.42 11.91
CA LYS A 80 -4.50 8.42 11.47
C LYS A 80 -3.88 9.81 11.42
#